data_AF-U1MWC5-F1
#
_entry.id   AF-U1MWC5-F1
#
_cell.length_a   1.000
_cell.length_b   1.000
_cell.length_c   1.000
_cell.angle_alpha   90.00
_cell.angle_beta   90.00
_cell.angle_gamma   90.00
#
_symmetry.space_group_name_H-M   'P 1'
#
loop_
_entity.id
_entity.type
_entity.pdbx_description
1 polymer ?
#
loop_
_entity_poly.entity_id
_entity_poly.type
_entity_poly.pdbx_seq_one_letter_code
_entity_poly.pdbx_strand_id
1 'polypeptide(L)'
;MTERSPRTTVSLYGASVQGEGAVSAVVTGVQALDADPTVETIVITRGGGADVTLTTFDAEPLVRAVAACSTPTVVAIGHEDDQSLAERAADARAMTPTEAGVVATPVITDTLETLAVTERRIASAYETLVDRRLTGLGRRVEAGVDRLRQRRQQQASLRQRAEDLERRIDTAYRTAVTDRLGALETRIEHGLRTTELLAQDERATARVVRGRVAGLEARIETAYRARVERELQTTAGRLTDAYRDVEAAEQIATHRAENTRLRVVVVALVVVLGLVLLVGVALVAAL
;
A
#
# COMPACT_ATOMS: atom_id res chain seq x y z
N MET A 1 -76.34 43.32 15.16
CA MET A 1 -74.93 43.31 15.64
C MET A 1 -74.63 42.03 16.41
N THR A 2 -75.38 41.70 17.47
CA THR A 2 -75.15 40.49 18.29
C THR A 2 -75.24 39.16 17.53
N GLU A 3 -76.08 39.05 16.50
CA GLU A 3 -76.13 37.84 15.65
C GLU A 3 -74.89 37.69 14.74
N ARG A 4 -74.29 38.79 14.29
CA ARG A 4 -73.11 38.80 13.40
C ARG A 4 -71.80 38.68 14.15
N SER A 5 -71.73 39.33 15.31
CA SER A 5 -70.60 39.32 16.22
C SER A 5 -71.12 39.19 17.65
N PRO A 6 -71.28 37.95 18.15
CA PRO A 6 -71.80 37.68 19.50
C PRO A 6 -70.95 38.24 20.65
N ARG A 7 -69.70 38.63 20.36
CA ARG A 7 -68.76 39.21 21.33
C ARG A 7 -68.74 40.74 21.32
N THR A 8 -69.48 41.38 20.42
CA THR A 8 -69.59 42.85 20.39
C THR A 8 -70.49 43.32 21.53
N THR A 9 -69.94 44.21 22.36
CA THR A 9 -70.71 44.90 23.42
C THR A 9 -71.29 46.20 22.84
N VAL A 10 -72.56 46.48 23.12
CA VAL A 10 -73.23 47.71 22.65
C VAL A 10 -73.52 48.59 23.86
N SER A 11 -72.98 49.81 23.85
CA SER A 11 -73.30 50.87 24.81
C SER A 11 -74.20 51.92 24.13
N LEU A 12 -75.15 52.48 24.87
CA LEU A 12 -76.11 53.45 24.33
C LEU A 12 -75.96 54.79 25.05
N TYR A 13 -75.72 55.85 24.28
CA TYR A 13 -75.79 57.22 24.74
C TYR A 13 -77.05 57.89 24.17
N GLY A 14 -78.02 58.20 25.03
CA GLY A 14 -79.25 58.89 24.62
C GLY A 14 -79.01 60.39 24.42
N ALA A 15 -79.38 60.92 23.26
CA ALA A 15 -79.35 62.36 22.98
C ALA A 15 -80.65 62.79 22.27
N SER A 16 -81.11 64.01 22.56
CA SER A 16 -82.21 64.59 21.78
C SER A 16 -81.70 64.93 20.38
N VAL A 17 -82.39 64.43 19.35
CA VAL A 17 -82.03 64.63 17.94
C VAL A 17 -82.84 65.75 17.26
N GLN A 18 -83.82 66.31 17.97
CA GLN A 18 -84.71 67.36 17.48
C GLN A 18 -85.02 68.38 18.59
N GLY A 19 -85.41 69.59 18.17
CA GLY A 19 -85.75 70.69 19.08
C GLY A 19 -84.55 71.48 19.58
N GLU A 20 -84.83 72.46 20.43
CA GLU A 20 -83.81 73.34 21.02
C GLU A 20 -82.80 72.54 21.85
N GLY A 21 -81.51 72.76 21.62
CA GLY A 21 -80.43 72.04 22.31
C GLY A 21 -80.03 70.67 21.71
N ALA A 22 -80.71 70.19 20.66
CA ALA A 22 -80.40 68.89 20.04
C ALA A 22 -78.94 68.77 19.56
N VAL A 23 -78.42 69.81 18.89
CA VAL A 23 -77.02 69.83 18.42
C VAL A 23 -76.05 69.66 19.59
N SER A 24 -76.25 70.37 20.69
CA SER A 24 -75.39 70.28 21.87
C SER A 24 -75.48 68.92 22.55
N ALA A 25 -76.68 68.32 22.61
CA ALA A 25 -76.88 66.99 23.18
C ALA A 25 -76.12 65.90 22.40
N VAL A 26 -76.22 65.91 21.06
CA VAL A 26 -75.52 64.94 20.20
C VAL A 26 -74.01 65.15 20.26
N VAL A 27 -73.53 66.40 20.17
CA VAL A 27 -72.10 66.73 20.30
C VAL A 27 -71.52 66.22 21.62
N THR A 28 -72.23 66.44 22.73
CA THR A 28 -71.81 65.98 24.06
C THR A 28 -71.69 64.45 24.10
N GLY A 29 -72.66 63.74 23.51
CA GLY A 29 -72.62 62.28 23.43
C GLY A 29 -71.45 61.75 22.61
N VAL A 30 -71.21 62.36 21.44
CA VAL A 30 -70.08 62.00 20.58
C VAL A 30 -68.75 62.21 21.31
N GLN A 31 -68.56 63.37 21.94
CA GLN A 31 -67.35 63.68 22.70
C GLN A 31 -67.16 62.77 23.91
N ALA A 32 -68.24 62.42 24.61
CA ALA A 32 -68.18 61.49 25.73
C ALA A 32 -67.77 60.08 25.31
N LEU A 33 -68.28 59.60 24.17
CA LEU A 33 -67.93 58.28 23.63
C LEU A 33 -66.52 58.26 23.02
N ASP A 34 -66.08 59.33 22.37
CA ASP A 34 -64.72 59.46 21.82
C ASP A 34 -63.66 59.50 22.93
N ALA A 35 -64.01 60.05 24.09
CA ALA A 35 -63.13 60.07 25.26
C ALA A 35 -63.03 58.72 25.99
N ASP A 36 -63.92 57.76 25.71
CA ASP A 36 -63.93 56.44 26.34
C ASP A 36 -63.01 55.46 25.58
N PRO A 37 -61.87 55.03 26.16
CA PRO A 37 -60.92 54.14 25.47
C PRO A 37 -61.44 52.71 25.25
N THR A 38 -62.61 52.37 25.80
CA THR A 38 -63.24 51.06 25.57
C THR A 38 -64.15 51.04 24.35
N VAL A 39 -64.45 52.20 23.77
CA VAL A 39 -65.29 52.31 22.56
C VAL A 39 -64.42 52.18 21.32
N GLU A 40 -64.65 51.13 20.52
CA GLU A 40 -63.89 50.86 19.30
C GLU A 40 -64.50 51.52 18.05
N THR A 41 -65.82 51.80 18.09
CA THR A 41 -66.57 52.43 16.99
C THR A 41 -67.75 53.21 17.58
N ILE A 42 -67.97 54.44 17.11
CA ILE A 42 -69.12 55.27 17.48
C ILE A 42 -70.14 55.23 16.35
N VAL A 43 -71.39 54.88 16.67
CA VAL A 43 -72.51 54.94 15.73
C VAL A 43 -73.45 56.08 16.10
N ILE A 44 -73.57 57.06 15.22
CA ILE A 44 -74.51 58.18 15.38
C ILE A 44 -75.73 57.86 14.54
N THR A 45 -76.86 57.61 15.21
CA THR A 45 -78.10 57.23 14.54
C THR A 45 -79.31 57.87 15.21
N ARG A 46 -80.46 57.78 14.55
CA ARG A 46 -81.75 58.27 15.04
C ARG A 46 -82.81 57.17 14.97
N GLY A 47 -83.88 57.32 15.74
CA GLY A 47 -85.09 56.51 15.59
C GLY A 47 -85.94 56.92 14.38
N GLY A 48 -87.01 56.17 14.12
CA GLY A 48 -88.02 56.49 13.10
C GLY A 48 -88.97 57.61 13.52
N GLY A 49 -89.47 58.41 12.55
CA GLY A 49 -90.41 59.52 12.75
C GLY A 49 -90.79 60.18 11.42
N ALA A 50 -92.01 60.73 11.33
CA ALA A 50 -92.68 61.07 10.07
C ALA A 50 -92.29 62.42 9.43
N ASP A 51 -91.77 63.38 10.20
CA ASP A 51 -91.33 64.70 9.70
C ASP A 51 -90.09 65.11 10.48
N VAL A 52 -88.91 64.95 9.90
CA VAL A 52 -87.67 65.27 10.62
C VAL A 52 -86.69 65.99 9.71
N THR A 53 -86.52 67.28 9.97
CA THR A 53 -85.51 68.13 9.34
C THR A 53 -84.10 67.66 9.72
N LEU A 54 -83.22 67.46 8.73
CA LEU A 54 -81.82 67.06 8.93
C LEU A 54 -80.93 68.15 9.55
N THR A 55 -81.50 69.32 9.88
CA THR A 55 -80.79 70.51 10.34
C THR A 55 -79.87 70.28 11.54
N THR A 56 -80.24 69.40 12.49
CA THR A 56 -79.35 69.04 13.61
C THR A 56 -78.05 68.39 13.12
N PHE A 57 -78.14 67.58 12.07
CA PHE A 57 -77.03 66.81 11.51
C PHE A 57 -76.20 67.60 10.48
N ASP A 58 -76.72 68.73 10.01
CA ASP A 58 -76.02 69.69 9.17
C ASP A 58 -75.35 70.83 9.95
N ALA A 59 -75.55 70.88 11.28
CA ALA A 59 -75.00 71.92 12.11
C ALA A 59 -73.47 71.81 12.21
N GLU A 60 -72.76 72.92 11.96
CA GLU A 60 -71.29 73.01 12.02
C GLU A 60 -70.69 72.38 13.30
N PRO A 61 -71.23 72.63 14.52
CA PRO A 61 -70.65 72.06 15.73
C PRO A 61 -70.63 70.53 15.74
N LEU A 62 -71.67 69.88 15.19
CA LEU A 62 -71.70 68.43 15.09
C LEU A 62 -70.75 67.91 14.03
N VAL A 63 -70.74 68.52 12.85
CA VAL A 63 -69.83 68.14 11.75
C VAL A 63 -68.37 68.20 12.21
N ARG A 64 -67.99 69.26 12.94
CA ARG A 64 -66.66 69.39 13.53
C ARG A 64 -66.38 68.34 14.60
N ALA A 65 -67.36 68.02 15.45
CA ALA A 65 -67.19 66.99 16.47
C ALA A 65 -66.96 65.62 15.85
N VAL A 66 -67.73 65.24 14.83
CA VAL A 66 -67.56 63.99 14.08
C VAL A 66 -66.19 63.93 13.40
N ALA A 67 -65.83 64.97 12.64
CA ALA A 67 -64.55 65.02 11.93
C ALA A 67 -63.31 65.05 12.84
N ALA A 68 -63.49 65.43 14.12
CA ALA A 68 -62.40 65.49 15.10
C ALA A 68 -62.28 64.23 15.96
N CYS A 69 -63.19 63.25 15.82
CA CYS A 69 -63.13 62.01 16.59
C CYS A 69 -61.85 61.22 16.27
N SER A 70 -61.24 60.64 17.29
CA SER A 70 -60.14 59.68 17.13
C SER A 70 -60.66 58.26 16.98
N THR A 71 -61.83 57.98 17.55
CA THR A 71 -62.55 56.72 17.43
C THR A 71 -63.34 56.69 16.11
N PRO A 72 -63.26 55.61 15.31
CA PRO A 72 -63.99 55.48 14.04
C PRO A 72 -65.49 55.76 14.18
N THR A 73 -66.03 56.57 13.27
CA THR A 73 -67.42 57.03 13.30
C THR A 73 -68.24 56.47 12.14
N VAL A 74 -69.43 55.98 12.45
CA VAL A 74 -70.45 55.59 11.45
C VAL A 74 -71.69 56.44 11.68
N VAL A 75 -72.07 57.25 10.70
CA VAL A 75 -73.30 58.04 10.78
C VAL A 75 -74.39 57.36 9.95
N ALA A 76 -75.52 57.13 10.59
CA ALA A 76 -76.65 56.36 10.08
C ALA A 76 -77.97 57.09 10.31
N ILE A 77 -78.15 58.21 9.61
CA ILE A 77 -79.26 59.14 9.81
C ILE A 77 -80.25 59.13 8.63
N GLY A 78 -79.75 58.81 7.43
CA GLY A 78 -80.36 59.13 6.15
C GLY A 78 -81.82 58.73 5.88
N HIS A 79 -82.37 59.43 4.89
CA HIS A 79 -83.53 59.04 4.05
C HIS A 79 -83.03 58.73 2.62
N GLU A 80 -83.90 58.20 1.76
CA GLU A 80 -83.54 57.70 0.43
C GLU A 80 -82.92 58.76 -0.51
N ASP A 81 -83.21 60.06 -0.27
CA ASP A 81 -82.89 61.13 -1.23
C ASP A 81 -81.80 62.15 -0.78
N ASP A 82 -81.51 62.33 0.51
CA ASP A 82 -80.59 63.38 1.01
C ASP A 82 -79.54 62.85 2.01
N GLN A 83 -78.27 63.28 1.83
CA GLN A 83 -77.14 63.02 2.73
C GLN A 83 -76.80 64.25 3.58
N SER A 84 -76.75 64.09 4.90
CA SER A 84 -76.36 65.16 5.83
C SER A 84 -74.85 65.44 5.84
N LEU A 85 -74.45 66.62 6.30
CA LEU A 85 -73.04 67.00 6.43
C LEU A 85 -72.31 66.13 7.47
N ALA A 86 -72.97 65.70 8.55
CA ALA A 86 -72.39 64.74 9.49
C ALA A 86 -72.08 63.39 8.82
N GLU A 87 -72.95 62.89 7.94
CA GLU A 87 -72.69 61.67 7.16
C GLU A 87 -71.54 61.82 6.17
N ARG A 88 -71.23 63.04 5.73
CA ARG A 88 -70.07 63.33 4.87
C ARG A 88 -68.78 63.49 5.66
N ALA A 89 -68.87 63.83 6.94
CA ALA A 89 -67.73 63.99 7.83
C ALA A 89 -67.30 62.68 8.52
N ALA A 90 -68.19 61.68 8.56
CA ALA A 90 -67.93 60.38 9.18
C ALA A 90 -66.99 59.49 8.35
N ASP A 91 -66.34 58.53 9.01
CA ASP A 91 -65.48 57.54 8.36
C ASP A 91 -66.29 56.59 7.46
N ALA A 92 -67.52 56.28 7.87
CA ALA A 92 -68.46 55.52 7.05
C ALA A 92 -69.89 56.05 7.18
N ARG A 93 -70.61 55.96 6.06
CA ARG A 93 -72.06 56.21 6.00
C ARG A 93 -72.82 54.89 6.03
N ALA A 94 -73.94 54.88 6.75
CA ALA A 94 -74.98 53.88 6.60
C ALA A 94 -76.34 54.57 6.43
N MET A 95 -77.32 53.91 5.81
CA MET A 95 -78.67 54.45 5.64
C MET A 95 -79.54 54.17 6.86
N THR A 96 -79.31 53.06 7.55
CA THR A 96 -80.14 52.61 8.67
C THR A 96 -79.29 52.20 9.88
N PRO A 97 -79.84 52.24 11.11
CA PRO A 97 -79.17 51.69 12.28
C PRO A 97 -78.71 50.24 12.08
N THR A 98 -79.49 49.43 11.35
CA THR A 98 -79.16 48.03 11.03
C THR A 98 -77.93 47.92 10.13
N GLU A 99 -77.88 48.73 9.07
CA GLU A 99 -76.73 48.77 8.16
C GLU A 99 -75.47 49.29 8.86
N ALA A 100 -75.60 50.28 9.73
CA ALA A 100 -74.49 50.75 10.57
C ALA A 100 -73.90 49.62 11.40
N GLY A 101 -74.76 48.77 11.96
CA GLY A 101 -74.35 47.58 12.68
C GLY A 101 -73.61 46.55 11.82
N VAL A 102 -73.96 46.45 10.53
CA VAL A 102 -73.27 45.59 9.55
C VAL A 102 -71.88 46.14 9.22
N VAL A 103 -71.77 47.44 9.01
CA VAL A 103 -70.50 48.13 8.71
C VAL A 103 -69.55 48.09 9.92
N ALA A 104 -70.08 48.30 11.12
CA ALA A 104 -69.28 48.34 12.35
C ALA A 104 -68.89 46.96 12.90
N THR A 105 -69.43 45.85 12.38
CA THR A 105 -69.11 44.50 12.89
C THR A 105 -68.59 43.54 11.82
N PRO A 106 -67.46 42.85 12.06
CA PRO A 106 -66.98 41.82 11.15
C PRO A 106 -67.93 40.62 11.12
N VAL A 107 -67.95 39.89 10.00
CA VAL A 107 -68.66 38.60 9.88
C VAL A 107 -67.80 37.52 10.52
N ILE A 108 -68.27 36.91 11.61
CA ILE A 108 -67.52 35.87 12.31
C ILE A 108 -67.25 34.64 11.42
N THR A 109 -68.16 34.33 10.50
CA THR A 109 -68.03 33.22 9.53
C THR A 109 -66.80 33.38 8.63
N ASP A 110 -66.55 34.58 8.09
CA ASP A 110 -65.40 34.84 7.21
C ASP A 110 -64.08 34.65 7.96
N THR A 111 -64.06 35.03 9.25
CA THR A 111 -62.90 34.83 10.13
C THR A 111 -62.66 33.34 10.37
N LEU A 112 -63.71 32.57 10.64
CA LEU A 112 -63.62 31.11 10.84
C LEU A 112 -63.22 30.39 9.56
N GLU A 113 -63.70 30.82 8.39
CA GLU A 113 -63.29 30.24 7.11
C GLU A 113 -61.81 30.52 6.83
N THR A 114 -61.36 31.75 7.08
CA THR A 114 -59.95 32.14 6.96
C THR A 114 -59.06 31.30 7.89
N LEU A 115 -59.51 31.06 9.12
CA LEU A 115 -58.83 30.19 10.07
C LEU A 115 -58.72 28.76 9.52
N ALA A 116 -59.83 28.17 9.07
CA ALA A 116 -59.86 26.81 8.54
C ALA A 116 -58.99 26.65 7.27
N VAL A 117 -58.92 27.66 6.42
CA VAL A 117 -57.99 27.68 5.26
C VAL A 117 -56.54 27.73 5.74
N THR A 118 -56.24 28.54 6.74
CA THR A 118 -54.89 28.69 7.31
C THR A 118 -54.42 27.41 7.99
N GLU A 119 -55.28 26.76 8.77
CA GLU A 119 -55.00 25.46 9.40
C GLU A 119 -54.66 24.38 8.37
N ARG A 120 -55.45 24.28 7.28
CA ARG A 120 -55.19 23.34 6.19
C ARG A 120 -53.85 23.62 5.49
N ARG A 121 -53.51 24.91 5.28
CA ARG A 121 -52.22 25.30 4.69
C ARG A 121 -51.04 24.91 5.59
N ILE A 122 -51.15 25.12 6.90
CA ILE A 122 -50.11 24.74 7.85
C ILE A 122 -49.93 23.22 7.87
N ALA A 123 -51.02 22.45 7.92
CA ALA A 123 -50.96 20.99 7.90
C ALA A 123 -50.25 20.46 6.64
N SER A 124 -50.65 20.95 5.46
CA SER A 124 -50.04 20.53 4.19
C SER A 124 -48.56 20.94 4.08
N ALA A 125 -48.20 22.13 4.56
CA ALA A 125 -46.80 22.58 4.60
C ALA A 125 -45.96 21.72 5.53
N TYR A 126 -46.50 21.32 6.68
CA TYR A 126 -45.84 20.44 7.64
C TYR A 126 -45.60 19.04 7.05
N GLU A 127 -46.61 18.42 6.45
CA GLU A 127 -46.48 17.13 5.76
C GLU A 127 -45.39 17.18 4.69
N THR A 128 -45.43 18.21 3.84
CA THR A 128 -44.42 18.41 2.79
C THR A 128 -43.00 18.57 3.36
N LEU A 129 -42.86 19.29 4.47
CA LEU A 129 -41.56 19.48 5.12
C LEU A 129 -41.01 18.16 5.68
N VAL A 130 -41.86 17.39 6.35
CA VAL A 130 -41.50 16.08 6.93
C VAL A 130 -41.08 15.12 5.83
N ASP A 131 -41.86 15.01 4.75
CA ASP A 131 -41.56 14.13 3.62
C ASP A 131 -40.23 14.48 2.94
N ARG A 132 -39.98 15.77 2.70
CA ARG A 132 -38.70 16.23 2.15
C ARG A 132 -37.55 15.87 3.08
N ARG A 133 -37.74 16.02 4.40
CA ARG A 133 -36.70 15.73 5.39
C ARG A 133 -36.39 14.24 5.46
N LEU A 134 -37.42 13.38 5.52
CA LEU A 134 -37.27 11.93 5.54
C LEU A 134 -36.62 11.42 4.25
N THR A 135 -37.07 11.91 3.09
CA THR A 135 -36.47 11.57 1.80
C THR A 135 -35.00 11.98 1.73
N GLY A 136 -34.66 13.19 2.20
CA GLY A 136 -33.27 13.67 2.25
C GLY A 136 -32.38 12.87 3.19
N LEU A 137 -32.90 12.43 4.34
CA LEU A 137 -32.18 11.55 5.26
C LEU A 137 -31.97 10.16 4.64
N GLY A 138 -32.99 9.59 4.00
CA GLY A 138 -32.91 8.31 3.29
C GLY A 138 -31.77 8.29 2.28
N ARG A 139 -31.71 9.28 1.38
CA ARG A 139 -30.63 9.40 0.38
C ARG A 139 -29.24 9.52 1.01
N ARG A 140 -29.12 10.23 2.13
CA ARG A 140 -27.83 10.37 2.85
C ARG A 140 -27.37 9.06 3.46
N VAL A 141 -28.30 8.28 4.02
CA VAL A 141 -28.02 6.96 4.56
C VAL A 141 -27.59 6.01 3.45
N GLU A 142 -28.33 5.95 2.35
CA GLU A 142 -27.99 5.13 1.17
C GLU A 142 -26.60 5.46 0.62
N ALA A 143 -26.32 6.75 0.37
CA ALA A 143 -25.01 7.19 -0.08
C ALA A 143 -23.89 6.86 0.93
N GLY A 144 -24.18 6.93 2.24
CA GLY A 144 -23.26 6.52 3.29
C GLY A 144 -22.95 5.02 3.25
N VAL A 145 -23.98 4.18 3.08
CA VAL A 145 -23.86 2.72 2.96
C VAL A 145 -23.03 2.36 1.73
N ASP A 146 -23.27 2.99 0.59
CA ASP A 146 -22.53 2.69 -0.65
C ASP A 146 -21.06 3.09 -0.55
N ARG A 147 -20.75 4.25 0.06
CA ARG A 147 -19.36 4.63 0.36
C ARG A 147 -18.67 3.61 1.26
N LEU A 148 -19.35 3.09 2.28
CA LEU A 148 -18.80 2.07 3.17
C LEU A 148 -18.55 0.74 2.43
N ARG A 149 -19.47 0.33 1.54
CA ARG A 149 -19.29 -0.86 0.68
C ARG A 149 -18.07 -0.69 -0.22
N GLN A 150 -17.94 0.46 -0.89
CA GLN A 150 -16.81 0.75 -1.76
C GLN A 150 -15.47 0.74 -0.99
N ARG A 151 -15.42 1.37 0.19
CA ARG A 151 -14.21 1.33 1.04
C ARG A 151 -13.85 -0.09 1.48
N ARG A 152 -14.84 -0.93 1.82
CA ARG A 152 -14.60 -2.34 2.16
C ARG A 152 -14.03 -3.11 0.97
N GLN A 153 -14.58 -2.93 -0.24
CA GLN A 153 -14.06 -3.56 -1.45
C GLN A 153 -12.62 -3.12 -1.75
N GLN A 154 -12.32 -1.82 -1.63
CA GLN A 154 -10.97 -1.29 -1.80
C GLN A 154 -9.99 -1.91 -0.77
N GLN A 155 -10.40 -1.99 0.50
CA GLN A 155 -9.58 -2.63 1.53
C GLN A 155 -9.34 -4.11 1.25
N ALA A 156 -10.34 -4.85 0.78
CA ALA A 156 -10.18 -6.26 0.40
C ALA A 156 -9.18 -6.40 -0.76
N SER A 157 -9.27 -5.56 -1.79
CA SER A 157 -8.33 -5.57 -2.91
C SER A 157 -6.89 -5.23 -2.47
N LEU A 158 -6.73 -4.25 -1.58
CA LEU A 158 -5.41 -3.90 -1.03
C LEU A 158 -4.81 -5.04 -0.19
N ARG A 159 -5.62 -5.72 0.63
CA ARG A 159 -5.18 -6.92 1.38
C ARG A 159 -4.71 -8.03 0.44
N GLN A 160 -5.50 -8.35 -0.57
CA GLN A 160 -5.14 -9.37 -1.56
C GLN A 160 -3.83 -9.03 -2.30
N ARG A 161 -3.61 -7.75 -2.64
CA ARG A 161 -2.35 -7.29 -3.25
C ARG A 161 -1.17 -7.41 -2.30
N ALA A 162 -1.36 -7.10 -1.01
CA ALA A 162 -0.31 -7.26 -0.01
C ALA A 162 0.08 -8.73 0.15
N GLU A 163 -0.91 -9.64 0.25
CA GLU A 163 -0.68 -11.09 0.33
C GLU A 163 0.01 -11.65 -0.93
N ASP A 164 -0.33 -11.14 -2.12
CA ASP A 164 0.35 -11.53 -3.36
C ASP A 164 1.81 -11.07 -3.40
N LEU A 165 2.07 -9.82 -2.98
CA LEU A 165 3.41 -9.28 -2.91
C LEU A 165 4.28 -10.06 -1.89
N GLU A 166 3.71 -10.40 -0.74
CA GLU A 166 4.37 -11.21 0.29
C GLU A 166 4.76 -12.59 -0.25
N ARG A 167 3.85 -13.30 -0.93
CA ARG A 167 4.16 -14.59 -1.58
C ARG A 167 5.25 -14.47 -2.63
N ARG A 168 5.24 -13.39 -3.42
CA ARG A 168 6.28 -13.14 -4.44
C ARG A 168 7.64 -12.87 -3.83
N ILE A 169 7.69 -12.11 -2.73
CA ILE A 169 8.93 -11.84 -1.99
C ILE A 169 9.48 -13.14 -1.39
N ASP A 170 8.66 -13.95 -0.72
CA ASP A 170 9.11 -15.23 -0.14
C ASP A 170 9.65 -16.17 -1.22
N THR A 171 8.94 -16.29 -2.35
CA THR A 171 9.39 -17.10 -3.48
C THR A 171 10.71 -16.60 -4.05
N ALA A 172 10.81 -15.29 -4.35
CA ALA A 172 12.03 -14.70 -4.91
C ALA A 172 13.23 -14.84 -3.95
N TYR A 173 12.99 -14.66 -2.65
CA TYR A 173 14.02 -14.84 -1.62
C TYR A 173 14.52 -16.29 -1.58
N ARG A 174 13.61 -17.28 -1.53
CA ARG A 174 13.98 -18.71 -1.53
C ARG A 174 14.75 -19.09 -2.77
N THR A 175 14.30 -18.66 -3.96
CA THR A 175 15.01 -18.91 -5.22
C THR A 175 16.41 -18.29 -5.19
N ALA A 176 16.53 -17.02 -4.81
CA ALA A 176 17.83 -16.34 -4.76
C ALA A 176 18.81 -17.01 -3.77
N VAL A 177 18.32 -17.43 -2.59
CA VAL A 177 19.13 -18.18 -1.61
C VAL A 177 19.55 -19.53 -2.17
N THR A 178 18.62 -20.28 -2.77
CA THR A 178 18.89 -21.62 -3.33
C THR A 178 19.91 -21.54 -4.47
N ASP A 179 19.73 -20.60 -5.39
CA ASP A 179 20.66 -20.38 -6.51
C ASP A 179 22.05 -19.99 -5.99
N ARG A 180 22.12 -19.15 -4.95
CA ARG A 180 23.40 -18.74 -4.36
C ARG A 180 24.10 -19.89 -3.65
N LEU A 181 23.36 -20.70 -2.89
CA LEU A 181 23.91 -21.88 -2.22
C LEU A 181 24.40 -22.90 -3.25
N GLY A 182 23.63 -23.19 -4.29
CA GLY A 182 24.04 -24.11 -5.36
C GLY A 182 25.26 -23.62 -6.16
N ALA A 183 25.38 -22.30 -6.39
CA ALA A 183 26.56 -21.72 -7.01
C ALA A 183 27.81 -21.82 -6.11
N LEU A 184 27.65 -21.67 -4.78
CA LEU A 184 28.74 -21.85 -3.83
C LEU A 184 29.16 -23.32 -3.73
N GLU A 185 28.20 -24.25 -3.69
CA GLU A 185 28.43 -25.69 -3.67
C GLU A 185 29.22 -26.15 -4.91
N THR A 186 28.77 -25.76 -6.11
CA THR A 186 29.49 -26.03 -7.37
C THR A 186 30.92 -25.47 -7.34
N ARG A 187 31.13 -24.27 -6.79
CA ARG A 187 32.47 -23.66 -6.64
C ARG A 187 33.37 -24.45 -5.71
N ILE A 188 32.83 -24.91 -4.57
CA ILE A 188 33.57 -25.72 -3.59
C ILE A 188 33.94 -27.06 -4.21
N GLU A 189 33.00 -27.74 -4.86
CA GLU A 189 33.22 -29.03 -5.53
C GLU A 189 34.28 -28.92 -6.62
N HIS A 190 34.23 -27.87 -7.45
CA HIS A 190 35.25 -27.61 -8.46
C HIS A 190 36.63 -27.34 -7.83
N GLY A 191 36.67 -26.54 -6.76
CA GLY A 191 37.90 -26.29 -6.00
C GLY A 191 38.53 -27.57 -5.45
N LEU A 192 37.72 -28.43 -4.81
CA LEU A 192 38.14 -29.73 -4.30
C LEU A 192 38.69 -30.63 -5.40
N ARG A 193 37.97 -30.79 -6.52
CA ARG A 193 38.45 -31.55 -7.68
C ARG A 193 39.79 -31.04 -8.20
N THR A 194 39.95 -29.72 -8.32
CA THR A 194 41.24 -29.15 -8.77
C THR A 194 42.38 -29.46 -7.81
N THR A 195 42.15 -29.40 -6.49
CA THR A 195 43.18 -29.77 -5.50
C THR A 195 43.52 -31.25 -5.52
N GLU A 196 42.54 -32.14 -5.74
CA GLU A 196 42.79 -33.57 -5.87
C GLU A 196 43.61 -33.90 -7.12
N LEU A 197 43.30 -33.26 -8.26
CA LEU A 197 44.06 -33.44 -9.50
C LEU A 197 45.50 -32.96 -9.35
N LEU A 198 45.73 -31.80 -8.72
CA LEU A 198 47.09 -31.31 -8.42
C LEU A 198 47.86 -32.28 -7.51
N ALA A 199 47.22 -32.80 -6.45
CA ALA A 199 47.84 -33.77 -5.56
C ALA A 199 48.11 -35.13 -6.24
N GLN A 200 47.28 -35.55 -7.18
CA GLN A 200 47.51 -36.74 -8.00
C GLN A 200 48.67 -36.54 -8.96
N ASP A 201 48.75 -35.39 -9.63
CA ASP A 201 49.85 -35.03 -10.52
C ASP A 201 51.17 -35.00 -9.76
N GLU A 202 51.24 -34.29 -8.62
CA GLU A 202 52.44 -34.28 -7.76
C GLU A 202 52.87 -35.69 -7.33
N ARG A 203 51.92 -36.56 -6.95
CA ARG A 203 52.22 -37.96 -6.61
C ARG A 203 52.71 -38.75 -7.82
N ALA A 204 52.15 -38.52 -9.00
CA ALA A 204 52.57 -39.16 -10.24
C ALA A 204 54.00 -38.71 -10.62
N THR A 205 54.27 -37.41 -10.60
CA THR A 205 55.61 -36.84 -10.83
C THR A 205 56.61 -37.38 -9.82
N ALA A 206 56.28 -37.37 -8.52
CA ALA A 206 57.16 -37.91 -7.48
C ALA A 206 57.45 -39.40 -7.67
N ARG A 207 56.46 -40.19 -8.12
CA ARG A 207 56.63 -41.61 -8.43
C ARG A 207 57.54 -41.82 -9.64
N VAL A 208 57.38 -41.03 -10.70
CA VAL A 208 58.24 -41.07 -11.90
C VAL A 208 59.67 -40.67 -11.55
N VAL A 209 59.86 -39.60 -10.78
CA VAL A 209 61.20 -39.15 -10.34
C VAL A 209 61.88 -40.23 -9.51
N ARG A 210 61.20 -40.81 -8.51
CA ARG A 210 61.75 -41.93 -7.73
C ARG A 210 62.08 -43.13 -8.61
N GLY A 211 61.22 -43.47 -9.56
CA GLY A 211 61.48 -44.57 -10.51
C GLY A 211 62.72 -44.32 -11.37
N ARG A 212 62.92 -43.09 -11.86
CA ARG A 212 64.14 -42.71 -12.61
C ARG A 212 65.39 -42.77 -11.74
N VAL A 213 65.32 -42.31 -10.48
CA VAL A 213 66.44 -42.39 -9.53
C VAL A 213 66.80 -43.85 -9.26
N ALA A 214 65.83 -44.69 -8.90
CA ALA A 214 66.05 -46.11 -8.67
C ALA A 214 66.60 -46.83 -9.93
N GLY A 215 66.11 -46.46 -11.12
CA GLY A 215 66.63 -46.99 -12.37
C GLY A 215 68.07 -46.55 -12.68
N LEU A 216 68.45 -45.32 -12.32
CA LEU A 216 69.82 -44.83 -12.43
C LEU A 216 70.74 -45.56 -11.44
N GLU A 217 70.30 -45.74 -10.19
CA GLU A 217 71.04 -46.50 -9.17
C GLU A 217 71.29 -47.94 -9.63
N ALA A 218 70.26 -48.65 -10.10
CA ALA A 218 70.41 -50.01 -10.61
C ALA A 218 71.36 -50.10 -11.81
N ARG A 219 71.33 -49.12 -12.72
CA ARG A 219 72.25 -49.06 -13.86
C ARG A 219 73.68 -48.77 -13.43
N ILE A 220 73.89 -47.87 -12.48
CA ILE A 220 75.21 -47.59 -11.90
C ILE A 220 75.74 -48.83 -11.21
N GLU A 221 74.92 -49.50 -10.41
CA GLU A 221 75.31 -50.73 -9.71
C GLU A 221 75.66 -51.84 -10.69
N THR A 222 74.86 -52.04 -11.75
CA THR A 222 75.12 -53.03 -12.79
C THR A 222 76.40 -52.69 -13.56
N ALA A 223 76.59 -51.43 -13.95
CA ALA A 223 77.80 -50.98 -14.65
C ALA A 223 79.04 -51.11 -13.76
N TYR A 224 78.92 -50.79 -12.47
CA TYR A 224 79.97 -50.96 -11.47
C TYR A 224 80.34 -52.44 -11.32
N ARG A 225 79.37 -53.32 -11.08
CA ARG A 225 79.59 -54.77 -11.00
C ARG A 225 80.26 -55.31 -12.27
N ALA A 226 79.75 -54.96 -13.45
CA ALA A 226 80.33 -55.39 -14.73
C ALA A 226 81.72 -54.82 -15.01
N ARG A 227 82.06 -53.64 -14.46
CA ARG A 227 83.41 -53.07 -14.52
C ARG A 227 84.35 -53.86 -13.59
N VAL A 228 83.93 -54.10 -12.34
CA VAL A 228 84.70 -54.87 -11.36
C VAL A 228 84.96 -56.29 -11.87
N GLU A 229 83.94 -56.96 -12.41
CA GLU A 229 84.06 -58.30 -13.00
C GLU A 229 85.10 -58.33 -14.14
N ARG A 230 85.05 -57.36 -15.06
CA ARG A 230 86.02 -57.26 -16.15
C ARG A 230 87.44 -57.00 -15.66
N GLU A 231 87.63 -56.11 -14.69
CA GLU A 231 88.95 -55.85 -14.09
C GLU A 231 89.49 -57.09 -13.36
N LEU A 232 88.64 -57.81 -12.64
CA LEU A 232 89.00 -59.08 -12.00
C LEU A 232 89.38 -60.15 -13.03
N GLN A 233 88.61 -60.31 -14.10
CA GLN A 233 88.94 -61.24 -15.19
C GLN A 233 90.25 -60.87 -15.90
N THR A 234 90.48 -59.57 -16.15
CA THR A 234 91.72 -59.09 -16.78
C THR A 234 92.93 -59.35 -15.87
N THR A 235 92.76 -59.11 -14.57
CA THR A 235 93.80 -59.36 -13.56
C THR A 235 94.07 -60.85 -13.39
N ALA A 236 93.03 -61.68 -13.36
CA ALA A 236 93.14 -63.13 -13.32
C ALA A 236 93.82 -63.70 -14.58
N GLY A 237 93.50 -63.16 -15.76
CA GLY A 237 94.17 -63.49 -17.01
C GLY A 237 95.67 -63.16 -16.96
N ARG A 238 96.02 -61.95 -16.51
CA ARG A 238 97.41 -61.54 -16.29
C ARG A 238 98.14 -62.43 -15.30
N LEU A 239 97.49 -62.84 -14.21
CA LEU A 239 98.07 -63.78 -13.24
C LEU A 239 98.30 -65.15 -13.86
N THR A 240 97.37 -65.63 -14.68
CA THR A 240 97.45 -66.93 -15.35
C THR A 240 98.57 -66.95 -16.38
N ASP A 241 98.70 -65.90 -17.18
CA ASP A 241 99.79 -65.77 -18.16
C ASP A 241 101.15 -65.65 -17.46
N ALA A 242 101.25 -64.88 -16.37
CA ALA A 242 102.46 -64.81 -15.56
C ALA A 242 102.84 -66.18 -14.95
N TYR A 243 101.85 -66.98 -14.52
CA TYR A 243 102.09 -68.34 -14.04
C TYR A 243 102.62 -69.26 -15.14
N ARG A 244 102.05 -69.20 -16.36
CA ARG A 244 102.52 -69.97 -17.51
C ARG A 244 103.94 -69.58 -17.94
N ASP A 245 104.28 -68.30 -17.89
CA ASP A 245 105.63 -67.83 -18.22
C ASP A 245 106.67 -68.36 -17.24
N VAL A 246 106.33 -68.45 -15.95
CA VAL A 246 107.19 -69.07 -14.92
C VAL A 246 107.34 -70.57 -15.15
N GLU A 247 106.26 -71.28 -15.44
CA GLU A 247 106.28 -72.74 -15.69
C GLU A 247 107.05 -73.08 -16.98
N ALA A 248 106.91 -72.26 -18.03
CA ALA A 248 107.70 -72.39 -19.25
C ALA A 248 109.19 -72.12 -19.02
N ALA A 249 109.54 -71.15 -18.16
CA ALA A 249 110.93 -70.92 -17.78
C ALA A 249 111.53 -72.11 -17.00
N GLU A 250 110.72 -72.77 -16.17
CA GLU A 250 111.12 -73.97 -15.43
C GLU A 250 111.32 -75.19 -16.36
N GLN A 251 110.43 -75.38 -17.35
CA GLN A 251 110.56 -76.44 -18.36
C GLN A 251 111.76 -76.23 -19.30
N ILE A 252 112.10 -74.98 -19.64
CA ILE A 252 113.30 -74.69 -20.44
C ILE A 252 114.58 -74.97 -19.64
N ALA A 253 114.57 -74.75 -18.32
CA ALA A 253 115.72 -75.05 -17.46
C ALA A 253 115.97 -76.56 -17.34
N THR A 254 114.92 -77.37 -17.18
CA THR A 254 115.03 -78.84 -17.09
C THR A 254 115.52 -79.45 -18.41
N HIS A 255 115.01 -79.02 -19.56
CA HIS A 255 115.47 -79.51 -20.87
C HIS A 255 116.93 -79.12 -21.21
N ARG A 256 117.44 -78.00 -20.70
CA ARG A 256 118.87 -77.65 -20.85
C ARG A 256 119.78 -78.53 -19.99
N ALA A 257 119.33 -78.92 -18.79
CA ALA A 257 120.09 -79.82 -17.91
C ALA A 257 120.24 -81.23 -18.51
N GLU A 258 119.18 -81.77 -19.13
CA GLU A 258 119.23 -83.07 -19.83
C GLU A 258 120.17 -83.06 -21.05
N ASN A 259 120.10 -82.03 -21.88
CA ASN A 259 120.96 -81.91 -23.07
C ASN A 259 122.46 -81.84 -22.71
N THR A 260 122.79 -81.24 -21.57
CA THR A 260 124.18 -81.16 -21.10
C THR A 260 124.68 -82.52 -20.62
N ARG A 261 123.85 -83.31 -19.93
CA ARG A 261 124.18 -84.69 -19.54
C ARG A 261 124.38 -85.60 -20.75
N LEU A 262 123.48 -85.54 -21.73
CA LEU A 262 123.56 -86.36 -22.94
C LEU A 262 124.84 -86.07 -23.74
N ARG A 263 125.25 -84.80 -23.85
CA ARG A 263 126.52 -84.43 -24.51
C ARG A 263 127.75 -85.02 -23.79
N VAL A 264 127.78 -85.00 -22.47
CA VAL A 264 128.90 -85.56 -21.69
C VAL A 264 128.99 -87.09 -21.87
N VAL A 265 127.84 -87.78 -21.88
CA VAL A 265 127.77 -89.24 -22.09
C VAL A 265 128.22 -89.62 -23.50
N VAL A 266 127.80 -88.88 -24.53
CA VAL A 266 128.19 -89.14 -25.93
C VAL A 266 129.70 -88.93 -26.14
N VAL A 267 130.27 -87.86 -25.57
CA VAL A 267 131.72 -87.62 -25.68
C VAL A 267 132.52 -88.71 -24.97
N ALA A 268 132.09 -89.16 -23.80
CA ALA A 268 132.74 -90.27 -23.08
C ALA A 268 132.69 -91.59 -23.87
N LEU A 269 131.57 -91.90 -24.52
CA LEU A 269 131.40 -93.12 -25.30
C LEU A 269 132.32 -93.16 -26.53
N VAL A 270 132.48 -92.03 -27.23
CA VAL A 270 133.34 -91.93 -28.42
C VAL A 270 134.81 -92.13 -28.05
N VAL A 271 135.25 -91.61 -26.89
CA VAL A 271 136.63 -91.80 -26.41
C VAL A 271 136.91 -93.26 -26.05
N VAL A 272 135.97 -93.94 -25.40
CA VAL A 272 136.12 -95.36 -25.03
C VAL A 272 136.13 -96.25 -26.28
N LEU A 273 135.25 -96.00 -27.24
CA LEU A 273 135.19 -96.79 -28.48
C LEU A 273 136.46 -96.63 -29.33
N GLY A 274 137.03 -95.42 -29.37
CA GLY A 274 138.31 -95.17 -30.05
C GLY A 274 139.50 -95.91 -29.42
N LEU A 275 139.51 -96.04 -28.09
CA LEU A 275 140.58 -96.74 -27.35
C LEU A 275 140.52 -98.26 -27.55
N VAL A 276 139.33 -98.85 -27.59
CA VAL A 276 139.16 -100.30 -27.80
C VAL A 276 139.59 -100.73 -29.21
N LEU A 277 139.33 -99.89 -30.21
CA LEU A 277 139.69 -100.18 -31.60
C LEU A 277 141.22 -100.14 -31.84
N LEU A 278 141.93 -99.27 -31.12
CA LEU A 278 143.39 -99.18 -31.19
C LEU A 278 144.10 -100.39 -30.56
N VAL A 279 143.53 -100.97 -29.49
CA VAL A 279 144.11 -102.14 -28.81
C VAL A 279 143.82 -103.44 -29.56
N GLY A 280 142.65 -103.56 -30.20
CA GLY A 280 142.26 -104.77 -30.93
C GLY A 280 143.11 -105.06 -32.17
N VAL A 281 143.50 -104.04 -32.93
CA VAL A 281 144.26 -104.25 -34.17
C VAL A 281 145.74 -104.55 -33.90
N ALA A 282 146.29 -104.04 -32.79
CA ALA A 282 147.68 -104.33 -32.39
C ALA A 282 147.91 -105.80 -31.99
N LEU A 283 146.88 -106.54 -31.60
CA LEU A 283 147.02 -107.91 -31.07
C LEU A 283 146.95 -109.02 -32.13
N VAL A 284 146.39 -108.75 -33.32
CA VAL A 284 146.25 -109.77 -34.39
C VAL A 284 147.48 -109.81 -35.31
N ALA A 285 148.36 -108.80 -35.27
CA ALA A 285 149.58 -108.74 -36.07
C ALA A 285 150.76 -109.59 -35.54
N ALA A 286 150.57 -110.43 -34.51
CA ALA A 286 151.65 -111.13 -33.81
C ALA A 286 151.48 -112.66 -33.64
N LEU A 287 150.61 -113.32 -34.42
CA LEU A 287 150.48 -114.78 -34.49
C LEU A 287 150.23 -115.28 -35.91
#